data_AF-A0A951EHJ8-F1
#
_entry.id   AF-A0A951EHJ8-F1
#
_cell.length_a   1.000
_cell.length_b   1.000
_cell.length_c   1.000
_cell.angle_alpha   90.00
_cell.angle_beta   90.00
_cell.angle_gamma   90.00
#
_symmetry.space_group_name_H-M   'P 1'
#
loop_
_entity.id
_entity.type
_entity.pdbx_description
1 polymer ?
#
loop_
_entity_poly.entity_id
_entity_poly.type
_entity_poly.pdbx_seq_one_letter_code
_entity_poly.pdbx_strand_id
1 'polypeptide(L)'
;MHRAQTLLLAAKLNELQTSLGRAKLIANFEVLDHSPEQVNQLLAHYAAVTPAQVQEVAKKYLTPNQRIVLAIQPAPPSKTGESASSSGAIQ
;
A
#
# COMPACT_ATOMS: atom_id res chain seq x y z
N MET A 1 19.38 6.39 3.32
CA MET A 1 18.76 6.09 2.01
C MET A 1 18.93 4.63 1.60
N HIS A 2 20.14 4.06 1.65
CA HIS A 2 20.42 2.71 1.14
C HIS A 2 19.47 1.60 1.65
N ARG A 3 19.22 1.50 2.97
CA ARG A 3 18.31 0.47 3.53
C ARG A 3 16.89 0.53 2.96
N ALA A 4 16.31 1.73 2.86
CA ALA A 4 14.94 1.89 2.35
C ALA A 4 14.84 1.47 0.87
N GLN A 5 15.84 1.84 0.07
CA GLN A 5 15.92 1.44 -1.33
C GLN A 5 16.09 -0.08 -1.48
N THR A 6 16.97 -0.70 -0.69
CA THR A 6 17.16 -2.16 -0.69
C THR A 6 15.87 -2.89 -0.35
N LEU A 7 15.12 -2.44 0.65
CA LEU A 7 13.85 -3.06 1.04
C LEU A 7 12.79 -2.92 -0.06
N LEU A 8 12.68 -1.75 -0.69
CA LEU A 8 11.76 -1.51 -1.80
C LEU A 8 12.07 -2.42 -3.00
N LEU A 9 13.35 -2.52 -3.38
CA LEU A 9 13.80 -3.37 -4.47
C LEU A 9 13.54 -4.85 -4.17
N ALA A 10 13.82 -5.32 -2.95
CA ALA A 10 13.55 -6.69 -2.54
C ALA A 10 12.05 -7.03 -2.60
N ALA A 11 11.19 -6.12 -2.10
CA ALA A 11 9.74 -6.30 -2.17
C ALA A 11 9.25 -6.39 -3.63
N LYS A 12 9.76 -5.52 -4.51
CA LYS A 12 9.38 -5.51 -5.92
C LYS A 12 9.86 -6.76 -6.66
N LEU A 13 11.06 -7.23 -6.36
CA LEU A 13 11.60 -8.46 -6.93
C LEU A 13 10.75 -9.68 -6.56
N ASN A 14 10.36 -9.80 -5.28
CA ASN A 14 9.48 -10.87 -4.83
C ASN A 14 8.13 -10.86 -5.56
N GLU A 15 7.57 -9.67 -5.84
CA GLU A 15 6.33 -9.57 -6.61
C GLU A 15 6.50 -10.08 -8.05
N LEU A 16 7.61 -9.75 -8.71
CA LEU A 16 7.92 -10.14 -10.10
C LEU A 16 8.24 -11.63 -10.28
N GLN A 17 8.57 -12.34 -9.21
CA GLN A 17 8.84 -13.78 -9.22
C GLN A 17 7.58 -14.62 -9.41
N THR A 18 6.41 -14.07 -9.08
CA THR A 18 5.14 -14.79 -9.24
C THR A 18 4.47 -14.44 -10.56
N SER A 19 3.81 -15.41 -11.19
CA SER A 19 3.03 -15.19 -12.41
C SER A 19 1.91 -14.17 -12.18
N LEU A 20 1.19 -14.29 -11.06
CA LEU A 20 0.11 -13.37 -10.69
C LEU A 20 0.64 -11.95 -10.43
N GLY A 21 1.72 -11.78 -9.66
CA GLY A 21 2.31 -10.47 -9.38
C GLY A 21 2.80 -9.78 -10.67
N ARG A 22 3.46 -10.53 -11.56
CA ARG A 22 3.84 -10.01 -12.88
C ARG A 22 2.63 -9.61 -13.73
N ALA A 23 1.60 -10.46 -13.81
CA ALA A 23 0.40 -10.17 -14.59
C ALA A 23 -0.33 -8.91 -14.09
N LYS A 24 -0.41 -8.72 -12.76
CA LYS A 24 -1.01 -7.51 -12.16
C LYS A 24 -0.25 -6.24 -12.56
N LEU A 25 1.08 -6.30 -12.61
CA LEU A 25 1.88 -5.14 -13.01
C LEU A 25 1.73 -4.80 -14.48
N ILE A 26 1.75 -5.82 -15.35
CA ILE A 26 1.49 -5.64 -16.78
C ILE A 26 0.12 -4.99 -16.99
N ALA A 27 -0.92 -5.52 -16.32
CA ALA A 27 -2.27 -4.97 -16.42
C ALA A 27 -2.34 -3.52 -15.94
N ASN A 28 -1.70 -3.18 -14.81
CA ASN A 28 -1.68 -1.80 -14.32
C ASN A 28 -1.00 -0.84 -15.32
N PHE A 29 0.15 -1.22 -15.88
CA PHE A 29 0.86 -0.37 -16.83
C PHE A 29 0.12 -0.23 -18.18
N GLU A 30 -0.58 -1.27 -18.62
CA GLU A 30 -1.44 -1.15 -19.80
C GLU A 30 -2.62 -0.20 -19.54
N VAL A 31 -3.31 -0.36 -18.40
CA VAL A 31 -4.51 0.42 -18.10
C VAL A 31 -4.21 1.89 -17.82
N LEU A 32 -3.09 2.18 -17.15
CA LEU A 32 -2.75 3.56 -16.74
C LEU A 32 -1.89 4.29 -17.77
N ASP A 33 -0.95 3.58 -18.39
CA ASP A 33 0.12 4.18 -19.18
C ASP A 33 0.19 3.63 -20.63
N HIS A 34 -0.69 2.70 -21.01
CA HIS A 34 -0.67 2.00 -22.32
C HIS A 34 0.72 1.45 -22.69
N SER A 35 1.49 1.02 -21.69
CA SER A 35 2.90 0.67 -21.85
C SER A 35 3.26 -0.56 -21.00
N PRO A 36 2.74 -1.76 -21.34
CA PRO A 36 2.90 -2.98 -20.54
C PRO A 36 4.36 -3.40 -20.37
N GLU A 37 5.23 -2.98 -21.29
CA GLU A 37 6.67 -3.20 -21.25
C GLU A 37 7.40 -2.47 -20.11
N GLN A 38 6.77 -1.46 -19.49
CA GLN A 38 7.35 -0.75 -18.34
C GLN A 38 7.68 -1.69 -17.16
N VAL A 39 7.00 -2.84 -17.07
CA VAL A 39 7.31 -3.88 -16.08
C VAL A 39 8.79 -4.31 -16.11
N ASN A 40 9.44 -4.25 -17.28
CA ASN A 40 10.83 -4.67 -17.45
C ASN A 40 11.84 -3.62 -16.98
N GLN A 41 11.44 -2.35 -16.90
CA GLN A 41 12.30 -1.24 -16.50
C GLN A 41 12.12 -0.86 -15.03
N LEU A 42 11.12 -1.45 -14.37
CA LEU A 42 10.67 -1.04 -13.05
C LEU A 42 11.77 -1.03 -11.98
N LEU A 43 12.62 -2.05 -11.94
CA LEU A 43 13.72 -2.12 -10.97
C LEU A 43 14.79 -1.05 -11.23
N ALA A 44 15.07 -0.75 -12.51
CA ALA A 44 16.01 0.30 -12.88
C ALA A 44 15.50 1.68 -12.46
N HIS A 45 14.20 1.94 -12.66
CA HIS A 45 13.57 3.19 -12.22
C HIS A 45 13.67 3.41 -10.72
N TYR A 46 13.41 2.39 -9.90
CA TYR A 46 13.59 2.48 -8.45
C TYR A 46 15.06 2.65 -8.02
N ALA A 47 15.99 2.03 -8.74
CA ALA A 47 17.42 2.16 -8.45
C ALA A 47 17.96 3.56 -8.77
N ALA A 48 17.38 4.25 -9.77
CA ALA A 48 17.80 5.58 -10.20
C ALA A 48 17.38 6.72 -9.25
N VAL A 49 16.48 6.46 -8.29
CA VAL A 49 15.99 7.48 -7.36
C VAL A 49 17.11 7.97 -6.44
N THR A 50 17.32 9.28 -6.42
CA THR A 50 18.34 9.94 -5.59
C THR A 50 17.76 10.48 -4.28
N PRO A 51 18.60 10.64 -3.22
CA PRO A 51 18.15 11.25 -1.97
C PRO A 51 17.61 12.68 -2.16
N ALA A 52 18.21 13.45 -3.07
CA ALA A 52 17.78 14.81 -3.37
C ALA A 52 16.36 14.83 -3.96
N GLN A 53 16.06 13.96 -4.93
CA GLN A 53 14.70 13.83 -5.49
C GLN A 53 13.68 13.47 -4.41
N VAL A 54 14.02 12.58 -3.47
CA VAL A 54 13.12 12.25 -2.35
C VAL A 54 12.81 13.49 -1.50
N GLN A 55 13.83 14.31 -1.18
CA GLN A 55 13.64 15.55 -0.43
C GLN A 55 12.79 16.57 -1.19
N GLU A 56 13.03 16.73 -2.50
CA GLU A 56 12.28 17.65 -3.33
C GLU A 56 10.79 17.26 -3.45
N VAL A 57 10.51 15.96 -3.63
CA VAL A 57 9.14 15.43 -3.64
C VAL A 57 8.46 15.64 -2.29
N ALA A 58 9.17 15.41 -1.18
CA ALA A 58 8.62 15.64 0.15
C ALA A 58 8.22 17.11 0.35
N LYS A 59 9.07 18.06 -0.05
CA LYS A 59 8.75 19.50 0.00
C LYS A 59 7.56 19.87 -0.88
N LYS A 60 7.44 19.24 -2.06
CA LYS A 60 6.38 19.52 -3.03
C LYS A 60 4.99 19.07 -2.56
N TYR A 61 4.89 17.87 -1.99
CA TYR A 61 3.58 17.26 -1.70
C TYR A 61 3.19 17.31 -0.21
N LEU A 62 4.15 17.32 0.72
CA LEU A 62 3.86 17.36 2.16
C LEU A 62 3.69 18.80 2.66
N THR A 63 2.71 19.50 2.08
CA THR A 63 2.42 20.89 2.43
C THR A 63 1.16 20.99 3.30
N PRO A 64 1.04 22.01 4.17
CA PRO A 64 -0.16 22.21 4.99
C PRO A 64 -1.45 22.34 4.17
N ASN A 65 -1.34 22.90 2.95
CA ASN A 65 -2.47 23.16 2.06
C ASN A 65 -2.93 21.91 1.29
N GLN A 66 -2.18 20.82 1.32
CA GLN A 66 -2.49 19.54 0.66
C GLN A 66 -2.62 18.42 1.69
N ARG A 67 -3.29 18.70 2.81
CA ARG A 67 -3.49 17.76 3.92
C ARG A 67 -4.96 17.62 4.29
N ILE A 68 -5.44 16.37 4.35
CA ILE A 68 -6.75 16.02 4.90
C ILE A 68 -6.50 15.21 6.18
N VAL A 69 -7.21 15.54 7.26
CA VAL A 69 -7.10 14.84 8.55
C VAL A 69 -8.44 14.20 8.89
N LEU A 70 -8.45 12.87 8.97
CA LEU A 70 -9.58 12.10 9.45
C LEU A 70 -9.22 11.47 10.79
N ALA A 71 -9.87 11.92 11.86
CA ALA A 71 -9.75 11.32 13.18
C ALA A 71 -11.00 10.50 13.48
N ILE A 72 -10.85 9.19 13.60
CA ILE A 72 -11.94 8.27 13.97
C ILE A 72 -11.80 8.01 15.47
N GLN A 73 -12.80 8.44 16.24
CA GLN A 73 -12.89 8.13 17.66
C GLN A 73 -13.73 6.86 17.86
N PRO A 74 -13.17 5.77 18.41
CA PRO A 74 -13.94 4.57 18.72
C PRO A 74 -15.03 4.90 19.75
N ALA A 75 -16.22 4.35 19.56
CA ALA A 75 -17.26 4.38 20.58
C ALA A 75 -16.79 3.59 21.81
N PRO A 76 -17.21 3.97 23.03
CA PRO A 76 -16.95 3.17 24.21
C PRO A 76 -17.54 1.75 24.02
N PRO A 77 -16.87 0.70 24.52
CA PRO A 77 -17.36 -0.67 24.38
C PRO A 77 -18.74 -0.79 25.06
N SER A 78 -19.77 -1.12 24.27
CA SER A 78 -21.08 -1.44 24.80
C SER A 78 -21.00 -2.70 25.66
N LYS A 79 -21.33 -2.60 26.94
CA LYS A 79 -21.59 -3.75 27.79
C LYS A 79 -22.91 -4.41 27.36
N THR A 80 -22.88 -5.21 26.31
CA THR A 80 -23.99 -6.11 25.99
C THR A 80 -23.42 -7.44 25.53
N GLY A 81 -22.98 -8.20 26.53
CA GLY A 81 -22.60 -9.59 26.44
C GLY A 81 -23.01 -10.30 27.73
N GLU A 82 -24.22 -10.04 28.23
CA GLU A 82 -24.77 -10.75 29.38
C GLU A 82 -26.31 -10.75 29.29
N SER A 83 -26.81 -11.59 28.37
CA SER A 83 -28.13 -12.24 28.42
C SER A 83 -28.38 -12.98 27.10
N ALA A 84 -27.68 -14.10 26.92
CA ALA A 84 -28.13 -15.19 26.06
C ALA A 84 -27.66 -16.51 26.70
N SER A 85 -28.02 -16.70 27.97
CA SER A 85 -27.87 -17.99 28.66
C SER A 85 -29.05 -18.17 29.61
N SER A 86 -30.21 -18.48 29.02
CA SER A 86 -31.42 -19.11 29.58
C SER A 86 -32.44 -19.09 28.44
N SER A 87 -33.33 -20.04 28.21
CA SER A 87 -33.75 -21.30 28.80
C SER A 87 -34.80 -21.82 27.82
N GLY A 88 -34.82 -23.12 27.50
CA GLY A 88 -35.91 -23.67 26.67
C GLY A 88 -35.62 -25.02 26.04
N ALA A 89 -35.60 -26.08 26.86
CA ALA A 89 -36.05 -27.37 26.39
C ALA A 89 -37.52 -27.27 25.96
N ILE A 90 -37.92 -28.00 24.92
CA ILE A 90 -39.24 -28.62 24.61
C ILE A 90 -39.15 -29.02 23.13
N GLN A 91 -38.84 -30.31 22.88
CA GLN A 91 -39.72 -31.33 22.28
C GLN A 91 -39.80 -31.26 20.76
#